data_AF-A0A915WSX2-F1
#
_entry.id   AF-A0A915WSX2-F1
#
_cell.length_a   1.000
_cell.length_b   1.000
_cell.length_c   1.000
_cell.angle_alpha   90.00
_cell.angle_beta   90.00
_cell.angle_gamma   90.00
#
_symmetry.space_group_name_H-M   'P 1'
#
loop_
_entity.id
_entity.type
_entity.pdbx_description
1 polymer ?
#
loop_
_entity_poly.entity_id
_entity_poly.type
_entity_poly.pdbx_seq_one_letter_code
_entity_poly.pdbx_strand_id
1 'polypeptide(L)'
;MSKGQTVLVGFFFILLGIIFFIYWLILPAQYKPIVLQSLINGTNLPLLYPTNVSSAPSQYIFQNIELSNSYSYYYIANNYTIGNYINYYQIPIGNINFNTNVFYGVEEKNIYFYYNSTEYSAINISFLESCNNGQFNIYINNYKIYGSCTNNLVSIFVPGSYLNNGDNNIKIEFVPDSLIFNSHGSLNNLDINYLIVSSLNFNYYYVSGDSVLYYNFCPYQPQDVDLTVNGNSIYLYSCSNTISLNQYLNIGNNLISLTSNYPIDIQNLYIESSSNVFYLSFPNNLSNNILDIIVSQGSGELAINQNCYYNINSTQLEYSINISDCILSQNLLALKPYNYLYISMLQLS
;
A
#
# COMPACT_ATOMS: atom_id res chain seq x y z
N MET A 1 39.87 10.00 16.83
CA MET A 1 40.37 8.61 16.67
C MET A 1 41.88 8.64 16.58
N SER A 2 42.60 7.87 17.40
CA SER A 2 44.04 7.72 17.24
C SER A 2 44.32 6.94 15.94
N LYS A 3 45.40 7.25 15.23
CA LYS A 3 45.76 6.63 13.94
C LYS A 3 45.76 5.09 13.97
N GLY A 4 45.90 4.47 15.16
CA GLY A 4 45.79 3.02 15.34
C GLY A 4 44.38 2.43 15.18
N GLN A 5 43.31 3.18 15.50
CA GLN A 5 41.93 2.70 15.38
C GLN A 5 41.45 2.65 13.92
N THR A 6 41.87 3.61 13.09
CA THR A 6 41.53 3.63 11.66
C THR A 6 42.18 2.49 10.90
N VAL A 7 43.41 2.10 11.28
CA VAL A 7 44.11 0.93 10.73
C VAL A 7 43.40 -0.36 11.11
N LEU A 8 42.90 -0.47 12.36
CA LEU A 8 42.18 -1.66 12.84
C LEU A 8 40.84 -1.88 12.11
N VAL A 9 40.11 -0.80 11.83
CA VAL A 9 38.86 -0.85 11.06
C VAL A 9 39.15 -1.22 9.59
N GLY A 10 40.22 -0.67 9.01
CA GLY A 10 40.65 -1.05 7.66
C GLY A 10 41.00 -2.53 7.54
N PHE A 11 41.74 -3.08 8.51
CA PHE A 11 42.05 -4.52 8.55
C PHE A 11 40.79 -5.37 8.72
N PHE A 12 39.80 -4.93 9.51
CA PHE A 12 38.54 -5.64 9.69
C PHE A 12 37.78 -5.80 8.36
N PHE A 13 37.63 -4.73 7.57
CA PHE A 13 36.93 -4.81 6.28
C PHE A 13 37.70 -5.64 5.24
N ILE A 14 39.03 -5.59 5.25
CA ILE A 14 39.86 -6.44 4.39
C ILE A 14 39.67 -7.92 4.76
N LEU A 15 39.68 -8.25 6.06
CA LEU A 15 39.44 -9.62 6.52
C LEU A 15 38.04 -10.10 6.16
N LEU A 16 37.03 -9.23 6.30
CA LEU A 16 35.65 -9.54 5.93
C LEU A 16 35.52 -9.82 4.43
N GLY A 17 36.16 -9.01 3.59
CA GLY A 17 36.21 -9.22 2.14
C GLY A 17 36.89 -10.53 1.75
N ILE A 18 37.98 -10.90 2.42
CA ILE A 18 38.67 -12.18 2.22
C ILE A 18 37.78 -13.36 2.63
N ILE A 19 37.06 -13.26 3.75
CA ILE A 19 36.12 -14.29 4.21
C ILE A 19 35.00 -14.50 3.20
N PHE A 20 34.38 -13.42 2.70
CA PHE A 20 33.34 -13.50 1.67
C PHE A 20 33.87 -14.12 0.37
N PHE A 21 35.08 -13.74 -0.04
CA PHE A 21 35.70 -14.27 -1.26
C PHE A 21 36.05 -15.75 -1.16
N ILE A 22 36.62 -16.18 -0.03
CA ILE A 22 36.92 -17.60 0.24
C ILE A 22 35.61 -18.40 0.32
N TYR A 23 34.60 -17.88 1.01
CA TYR A 23 33.28 -18.50 1.08
C TYR A 23 32.67 -18.68 -0.32
N TRP A 24 32.79 -17.69 -1.20
CA TRP A 24 32.32 -17.76 -2.59
C TRP A 24 33.05 -18.79 -3.45
N LEU A 25 34.35 -18.98 -3.21
CA LEU A 25 35.17 -19.98 -3.91
C LEU A 25 34.83 -21.41 -3.48
N ILE A 26 34.57 -21.63 -2.18
CA ILE A 26 34.26 -22.96 -1.63
C ILE A 26 32.80 -23.35 -1.88
N LEU A 27 31.90 -22.38 -2.10
CA LEU A 27 30.49 -22.65 -2.35
C LEU A 27 30.29 -23.49 -3.62
N PRO A 28 29.65 -24.68 -3.54
CA PRO A 28 29.37 -25.51 -4.71
C PRO A 28 28.50 -24.75 -5.73
N ALA A 29 28.75 -24.95 -7.02
CA ALA A 29 28.14 -24.17 -8.11
C ALA A 29 26.61 -24.15 -8.08
N GLN A 30 25.96 -25.21 -7.58
CA GLN A 30 24.51 -25.31 -7.43
C GLN A 30 23.90 -24.38 -6.39
N TYR A 31 24.68 -23.91 -5.40
CA TYR A 31 24.21 -23.00 -4.34
C TYR A 31 24.54 -21.52 -4.62
N LYS A 32 25.41 -21.24 -5.59
CA LYS A 32 25.74 -19.85 -5.99
C LYS A 32 24.52 -19.07 -6.50
N PRO A 33 23.60 -19.64 -7.31
CA PRO A 33 22.38 -18.97 -7.73
C PRO A 33 21.47 -18.64 -6.54
N ILE A 34 21.37 -19.51 -5.54
CA ILE A 34 20.52 -19.30 -4.36
C ILE A 34 21.05 -18.16 -3.50
N VAL A 35 22.38 -18.07 -3.31
CA VAL A 35 23.01 -16.94 -2.59
C VAL A 35 22.87 -15.64 -3.38
N LEU A 36 23.09 -15.68 -4.71
CA LEU A 36 22.86 -14.52 -5.58
C LEU A 36 21.40 -14.07 -5.56
N GLN A 37 20.47 -15.02 -5.53
CA GLN A 37 19.03 -14.78 -5.49
C GLN A 37 18.57 -14.31 -4.11
N SER A 38 19.22 -14.69 -3.02
CA SER A 38 18.99 -14.08 -1.70
C SER A 38 19.53 -12.65 -1.59
N LEU A 39 20.55 -12.30 -2.37
CA LEU A 39 21.07 -10.92 -2.52
C LEU A 39 20.20 -10.07 -3.45
N ILE A 40 19.54 -10.68 -4.44
CA ILE A 40 18.65 -10.03 -5.43
C ILE A 40 17.18 -9.97 -4.94
N ASN A 41 16.72 -10.93 -4.13
CA ASN A 41 15.35 -10.98 -3.59
C ASN A 41 15.14 -10.05 -2.38
N GLY A 42 16.14 -9.25 -2.00
CA GLY A 42 15.97 -8.11 -1.09
C GLY A 42 15.17 -6.95 -1.71
N THR A 43 14.77 -7.04 -2.98
CA THR A 43 14.10 -5.95 -3.73
C THR A 43 12.90 -6.41 -4.56
N ASN A 44 12.00 -7.23 -4.00
CA ASN A 44 10.68 -7.45 -4.61
C ASN A 44 9.61 -7.43 -3.50
N LEU A 45 8.87 -6.33 -3.42
CA LEU A 45 7.77 -6.14 -2.49
C LEU A 45 6.46 -5.92 -3.28
N PRO A 46 5.49 -6.84 -3.18
CA PRO A 46 4.12 -6.60 -3.61
C PRO A 46 3.38 -5.75 -2.56
N LEU A 47 2.39 -4.97 -3.02
CA LEU A 47 1.49 -4.14 -2.22
C LEU A 47 0.85 -4.90 -1.05
N LEU A 48 0.97 -4.36 0.17
CA LEU A 48 0.19 -4.73 1.36
C LEU A 48 -0.02 -3.51 2.28
N TYR A 49 -1.20 -3.43 2.90
CA TYR A 49 -1.41 -2.75 4.19
C TYR A 49 -1.60 -3.80 5.30
N PRO A 50 -1.39 -3.42 6.56
CA PRO A 50 -0.31 -3.96 7.38
C PRO A 50 -0.64 -5.35 7.94
N THR A 51 0.26 -6.31 7.68
CA THR A 51 0.97 -7.09 8.70
C THR A 51 1.97 -8.02 8.01
N ASN A 52 3.25 -7.91 8.41
CA ASN A 52 4.36 -8.85 8.21
C ASN A 52 4.61 -9.47 6.82
N VAL A 53 5.64 -8.95 6.15
CA VAL A 53 6.11 -9.38 4.83
C VAL A 53 7.04 -10.59 4.95
N SER A 54 6.51 -11.76 4.63
CA SER A 54 7.24 -12.91 4.09
C SER A 54 6.35 -13.52 3.02
N SER A 55 6.59 -13.23 1.72
CA SER A 55 5.87 -13.77 0.54
C SER A 55 4.49 -14.32 0.89
N ALA A 56 3.61 -13.43 1.36
CA ALA A 56 2.43 -13.84 2.07
C ALA A 56 1.41 -14.40 1.08
N PRO A 57 0.80 -15.54 1.37
CA PRO A 57 -0.25 -16.08 0.53
C PRO A 57 -1.41 -15.09 0.36
N SER A 58 -2.04 -15.11 -0.81
CA SER A 58 -3.05 -14.12 -1.17
C SER A 58 -4.37 -14.42 -0.45
N GLN A 59 -4.79 -13.49 0.42
CA GLN A 59 -6.14 -13.47 1.00
C GLN A 59 -7.00 -12.49 0.20
N TYR A 60 -8.21 -12.91 -0.16
CA TYR A 60 -9.20 -12.06 -0.83
C TYR A 60 -10.41 -11.89 0.06
N ILE A 61 -10.81 -10.65 0.32
CA ILE A 61 -11.96 -10.32 1.17
C ILE A 61 -12.92 -9.47 0.34
N PHE A 62 -14.18 -9.91 0.30
CA PHE A 62 -15.29 -9.20 -0.30
C PHE A 62 -16.37 -9.00 0.75
N GLN A 63 -17.07 -7.87 0.67
CA GLN A 63 -18.09 -7.50 1.64
C GLN A 63 -19.35 -7.04 0.92
N ASN A 64 -20.49 -7.23 1.59
CA ASN A 64 -21.80 -6.74 1.13
C ASN A 64 -22.15 -7.18 -0.29
N ILE A 65 -22.09 -8.49 -0.58
CA ILE A 65 -22.54 -9.03 -1.86
C ILE A 65 -24.06 -9.25 -1.76
N GLU A 66 -24.84 -8.59 -2.59
CA GLU A 66 -26.30 -8.70 -2.61
C GLU A 66 -26.79 -9.19 -3.96
N LEU A 67 -27.45 -10.36 -3.97
CA LEU A 67 -27.90 -11.04 -5.17
C LEU A 67 -29.40 -11.28 -5.10
N SER A 68 -30.07 -11.02 -6.22
CA SER A 68 -31.48 -11.32 -6.44
C SER A 68 -31.66 -12.06 -7.77
N ASN A 69 -32.88 -12.52 -8.04
CA ASN A 69 -33.20 -13.17 -9.31
C ASN A 69 -33.04 -12.26 -10.54
N SER A 70 -33.06 -10.94 -10.37
CA SER A 70 -33.05 -9.98 -11.47
C SER A 70 -31.76 -9.15 -11.54
N TYR A 71 -31.10 -8.94 -10.41
CA TYR A 71 -29.93 -8.07 -10.30
C TYR A 71 -28.95 -8.60 -9.26
N SER A 72 -27.68 -8.34 -9.50
CA SER A 72 -26.59 -8.49 -8.52
C SER A 72 -25.91 -7.14 -8.27
N TYR A 73 -25.75 -6.81 -7.00
CA TYR A 73 -25.04 -5.63 -6.53
C TYR A 73 -23.69 -6.04 -5.94
N TYR A 74 -22.64 -5.40 -6.46
CA TYR A 74 -21.25 -5.62 -6.09
C TYR A 74 -20.75 -4.33 -5.45
N TYR A 75 -20.78 -4.26 -4.13
CA TYR A 75 -20.28 -3.10 -3.41
C TYR A 75 -18.74 -3.08 -3.46
N ILE A 76 -18.18 -2.00 -3.98
CA ILE A 76 -16.73 -1.81 -4.15
C ILE A 76 -16.18 -1.02 -2.97
N ALA A 77 -16.83 0.10 -2.66
CA ALA A 77 -16.41 0.99 -1.58
C ALA A 77 -17.60 1.74 -0.98
N ASN A 78 -17.56 1.92 0.34
CA ASN A 78 -18.52 2.71 1.10
C ASN A 78 -17.75 3.45 2.20
N ASN A 79 -17.94 4.77 2.29
CA ASN A 79 -17.21 5.67 3.19
C ASN A 79 -15.69 5.49 3.11
N TYR A 80 -15.15 5.51 1.89
CA TYR A 80 -13.72 5.36 1.61
C TYR A 80 -13.17 6.62 0.96
N THR A 81 -11.99 7.08 1.37
CA THR A 81 -11.34 8.26 0.78
C THR A 81 -10.24 7.85 -0.19
N ILE A 82 -10.37 8.23 -1.47
CA ILE A 82 -9.28 8.13 -2.47
C ILE A 82 -8.52 9.46 -2.57
N GLY A 83 -7.32 9.46 -3.16
CA GLY A 83 -6.56 10.68 -3.42
C GLY A 83 -5.90 11.32 -2.20
N ASN A 84 -5.97 10.68 -1.03
CA ASN A 84 -5.22 11.09 0.17
C ASN A 84 -3.88 10.35 0.26
N TYR A 85 -2.89 11.00 0.88
CA TYR A 85 -1.61 10.34 1.17
C TYR A 85 -1.76 9.38 2.34
N ILE A 86 -1.31 8.14 2.15
CA ILE A 86 -1.33 7.10 3.15
C ILE A 86 0.10 6.56 3.37
N ASN A 87 0.45 6.27 4.63
CA ASN A 87 1.78 5.78 5.01
C ASN A 87 2.00 4.36 4.50
N TYR A 88 2.82 4.19 3.49
CA TYR A 88 3.08 2.86 2.90
C TYR A 88 4.21 2.13 3.62
N TYR A 89 5.28 2.85 3.90
CA TYR A 89 6.50 2.29 4.48
C TYR A 89 7.20 3.31 5.38
N GLN A 90 7.82 2.85 6.46
CA GLN A 90 8.50 3.71 7.44
C GLN A 90 9.94 3.27 7.61
N ILE A 91 10.86 4.24 7.58
CA ILE A 91 12.26 4.07 7.97
C ILE A 91 12.48 4.79 9.31
N PRO A 92 12.65 4.06 10.42
CA PRO A 92 13.04 4.67 11.68
C PRO A 92 14.53 5.03 11.68
N ILE A 93 14.83 6.31 11.85
CA ILE A 93 16.21 6.82 11.97
C ILE A 93 16.63 6.85 13.45
N GLY A 94 15.70 7.17 14.35
CA GLY A 94 15.93 7.22 15.78
C GLY A 94 16.27 8.63 16.29
N ASN A 95 17.07 8.72 17.36
CA ASN A 95 17.29 9.98 18.08
C ASN A 95 18.54 10.71 17.60
N ILE A 96 18.42 12.02 17.41
CA ILE A 96 19.49 12.89 16.95
C ILE A 96 19.67 14.06 17.91
N ASN A 97 20.81 14.09 18.59
CA ASN A 97 21.14 15.17 19.53
C ASN A 97 22.19 16.13 18.95
N PHE A 98 22.09 17.40 19.34
CA PHE A 98 22.94 18.52 18.95
C PHE A 98 23.31 19.30 20.21
N ASN A 99 24.61 19.52 20.40
CA ASN A 99 25.14 20.31 21.51
C ASN A 99 26.11 21.32 20.91
N THR A 100 25.79 22.60 21.02
CA THR A 100 26.64 23.66 20.48
C THR A 100 26.60 24.91 21.38
N ASN A 101 27.53 25.82 21.11
CA ASN A 101 27.48 27.21 21.51
C ASN A 101 27.90 28.05 20.29
N VAL A 102 27.74 29.38 20.29
CA VAL A 102 28.09 30.16 19.09
C VAL A 102 29.60 30.10 18.75
N PHE A 103 30.49 29.74 19.67
CA PHE A 103 31.91 29.51 19.36
C PHE A 103 32.13 28.25 18.52
N TYR A 104 31.25 27.25 18.63
CA TYR A 104 31.22 26.07 17.76
C TYR A 104 30.36 26.28 16.51
N GLY A 105 29.44 27.25 16.54
CA GLY A 105 28.64 27.63 15.38
C GLY A 105 27.48 26.66 15.10
N VAL A 106 27.10 26.56 13.83
CA VAL A 106 26.02 25.68 13.36
C VAL A 106 26.52 24.23 13.34
N GLU A 107 25.82 23.34 14.05
CA GLU A 107 26.07 21.90 13.98
C GLU A 107 25.16 21.28 12.91
N GLU A 108 25.70 20.39 12.08
CA GLU A 108 24.95 19.76 10.99
C GLU A 108 25.02 18.24 11.03
N LYS A 109 23.92 17.61 10.61
CA LYS A 109 23.83 16.16 10.37
C LYS A 109 23.13 15.91 9.04
N ASN A 110 23.62 14.89 8.33
CA ASN A 110 23.08 14.49 7.04
C ASN A 110 22.53 13.06 7.15
N ILE A 111 21.34 12.84 6.59
CA ILE A 111 20.69 11.53 6.50
C ILE A 111 20.41 11.27 5.02
N TYR A 112 20.95 10.16 4.51
CA TYR A 112 20.74 9.77 3.13
C TYR A 112 19.66 8.68 3.03
N PHE A 113 18.79 8.80 2.04
CA PHE A 113 17.73 7.83 1.78
C PHE A 113 17.44 7.73 0.28
N TYR A 114 16.88 6.60 -0.14
CA TYR A 114 16.53 6.34 -1.52
C TYR A 114 15.03 6.53 -1.75
N TYR A 115 14.64 7.23 -2.80
CA TYR A 115 13.24 7.46 -3.17
C TYR A 115 12.98 7.02 -4.60
N ASN A 116 11.97 6.17 -4.81
CA ASN A 116 11.50 5.77 -6.14
C ASN A 116 10.16 6.44 -6.45
N SER A 117 10.14 7.33 -7.45
CA SER A 117 8.91 8.03 -7.85
C SER A 117 7.89 7.14 -8.54
N THR A 118 8.26 5.92 -8.97
CA THR A 118 7.29 4.95 -9.51
C THR A 118 6.55 4.18 -8.41
N GLU A 119 7.10 4.16 -7.19
CA GLU A 119 6.52 3.43 -6.05
C GLU A 119 5.88 4.37 -5.04
N TYR A 120 6.44 5.56 -4.86
CA TYR A 120 6.04 6.50 -3.81
C TYR A 120 5.73 7.87 -4.38
N SER A 121 4.74 8.55 -3.81
CA SER A 121 4.29 9.86 -4.28
C SER A 121 4.87 11.02 -3.48
N ALA A 122 5.24 10.77 -2.22
CA ALA A 122 5.79 11.77 -1.30
C ALA A 122 6.47 11.10 -0.10
N ILE A 123 7.07 11.90 0.78
CA ILE A 123 7.46 11.45 2.11
C ILE A 123 6.88 12.39 3.19
N ASN A 124 6.79 11.89 4.41
CA ASN A 124 6.54 12.68 5.61
C ASN A 124 7.62 12.40 6.64
N ILE A 125 8.30 13.45 7.09
CA ILE A 125 9.33 13.36 8.12
C ILE A 125 8.67 13.72 9.45
N SER A 126 8.70 12.80 10.41
CA SER A 126 8.12 13.03 11.74
C SER A 126 9.17 12.89 12.83
N PHE A 127 9.12 13.74 13.84
CA PHE A 127 10.00 13.67 15.01
C PHE A 127 9.40 14.48 16.17
N LEU A 128 9.76 14.11 17.40
CA LEU A 128 9.54 14.93 18.58
C LEU A 128 10.72 15.89 18.75
N GLU A 129 10.45 17.17 18.59
CA GLU A 129 11.46 18.21 18.70
C GLU A 129 11.61 18.67 20.16
N SER A 130 12.85 18.89 20.58
CA SER A 130 13.16 19.64 21.80
C SER A 130 14.39 20.50 21.56
N CYS A 131 14.33 21.77 21.94
CA CYS A 131 15.47 22.66 21.90
C CYS A 131 15.50 23.62 23.09
N ASN A 132 16.68 24.14 23.35
CA ASN A 132 16.92 25.24 24.28
C ASN A 132 17.93 26.21 23.64
N ASN A 133 17.58 27.50 23.58
CA ASN A 133 18.40 28.59 23.03
C ASN A 133 18.92 28.32 21.60
N GLY A 134 18.08 27.77 20.73
CA GLY A 134 18.39 27.54 19.31
C GLY A 134 17.19 27.04 18.52
N GLN A 135 17.38 26.90 17.22
CA GLN A 135 16.36 26.44 16.28
C GLN A 135 16.93 25.43 15.27
N PHE A 136 16.04 24.64 14.67
CA PHE A 136 16.41 23.72 13.61
C PHE A 136 16.12 24.32 12.24
N ASN A 137 17.05 24.16 11.31
CA ASN A 137 16.79 24.28 9.89
C ASN A 137 16.92 22.90 9.25
N ILE A 138 15.87 22.43 8.58
CA ILE A 138 15.89 21.15 7.86
C ILE A 138 15.78 21.43 6.38
N TYR A 139 16.65 20.78 5.62
CA TYR A 139 16.74 20.88 4.18
C TYR A 139 16.59 19.51 3.56
N ILE A 140 15.92 19.43 2.41
CA ILE A 140 15.89 18.26 1.54
C ILE A 140 16.48 18.64 0.21
N ASN A 141 17.54 17.95 -0.20
CA ASN A 141 18.23 18.24 -1.46
C ASN A 141 18.57 19.73 -1.62
N ASN A 142 18.96 20.38 -0.51
CA ASN A 142 19.26 21.80 -0.36
C ASN A 142 18.06 22.78 -0.34
N TYR A 143 16.82 22.30 -0.43
CA TYR A 143 15.63 23.12 -0.20
C TYR A 143 15.27 23.17 1.28
N LYS A 144 15.23 24.36 1.88
CA LYS A 144 14.79 24.53 3.27
C LYS A 144 13.29 24.26 3.37
N ILE A 145 12.93 23.22 4.13
CA ILE A 145 11.54 22.78 4.32
C ILE A 145 11.00 23.08 5.72
N TYR A 146 11.90 23.34 6.68
CA TYR A 146 11.55 23.64 8.07
C TYR A 146 12.58 24.56 8.71
N GLY A 147 12.13 25.37 9.67
CA GLY A 147 12.91 26.46 10.23
C GLY A 147 12.29 27.01 11.51
N SER A 148 12.29 26.22 12.58
CA SER A 148 11.78 26.67 13.89
C SER A 148 12.29 25.78 15.02
N CYS A 149 11.88 26.11 16.24
CA CYS A 149 11.78 25.14 17.31
C CYS A 149 10.50 25.33 18.12
N THR A 150 9.69 24.28 18.17
CA THR A 150 8.34 24.26 18.73
C THR A 150 8.23 23.45 20.01
N ASN A 151 9.24 22.64 20.36
CA ASN A 151 9.22 21.72 21.49
C ASN A 151 8.02 20.74 21.47
N ASN A 152 7.56 20.33 20.29
CA ASN A 152 6.39 19.49 20.07
C ASN A 152 6.67 18.40 19.01
N LEU A 153 5.68 17.53 18.78
CA LEU A 153 5.69 16.64 17.63
C LEU A 153 5.61 17.49 16.35
N VAL A 154 6.57 17.28 15.46
CA VAL A 154 6.63 17.92 14.16
C VAL A 154 6.42 16.85 13.09
N SER A 155 5.63 17.18 12.07
CA SER A 155 5.40 16.36 10.89
C SER A 155 5.56 17.25 9.67
N ILE A 156 6.53 16.96 8.83
CA ILE A 156 6.85 17.74 7.64
C ILE A 156 6.49 16.91 6.41
N PHE A 157 5.44 17.33 5.71
CA PHE A 157 5.09 16.76 4.41
C PHE A 157 6.05 17.29 3.33
N VAL A 158 6.57 16.38 2.51
CA VAL A 158 7.52 16.68 1.44
C VAL A 158 6.99 16.06 0.16
N PRO A 159 6.51 16.88 -0.80
CA PRO A 159 6.00 16.36 -2.05
C PRO A 159 7.13 15.75 -2.88
N GLY A 160 6.81 14.74 -3.70
CA GLY A 160 7.77 14.07 -4.59
C GLY A 160 8.54 15.02 -5.51
N SER A 161 8.00 16.20 -5.82
CA SER A 161 8.69 17.24 -6.62
C SER A 161 9.94 17.83 -5.97
N TYR A 162 10.12 17.66 -4.65
CA TYR A 162 11.33 18.06 -3.92
C TYR A 162 12.35 16.91 -3.80
N LEU A 163 12.00 15.72 -4.29
CA LEU A 163 12.78 14.50 -4.18
C LEU A 163 13.39 14.13 -5.53
N ASN A 164 14.63 13.64 -5.51
CA ASN A 164 15.25 13.01 -6.66
C ASN A 164 14.74 11.57 -6.75
N ASN A 165 14.42 11.11 -7.96
CA ASN A 165 14.27 9.67 -8.19
C ASN A 165 15.64 9.01 -8.07
N GLY A 166 15.90 8.36 -6.94
CA GLY A 166 17.23 7.90 -6.53
C GLY A 166 17.63 8.39 -5.14
N ASP A 167 18.90 8.79 -4.99
CA ASP A 167 19.45 9.22 -3.71
C ASP A 167 19.02 10.64 -3.33
N ASN A 168 18.66 10.80 -2.07
CA ASN A 168 18.23 12.04 -1.44
C ASN A 168 19.00 12.30 -0.16
N ASN A 169 19.08 13.56 0.25
CA ASN A 169 19.71 13.98 1.50
C ASN A 169 18.78 14.86 2.33
N ILE A 170 18.60 14.51 3.60
CA ILE A 170 18.06 15.38 4.64
C ILE A 170 19.23 15.98 5.40
N LYS A 171 19.46 17.27 5.23
CA LYS A 171 20.41 18.04 6.03
C LYS A 171 19.67 18.72 7.17
N ILE A 172 20.09 18.45 8.40
CA ILE A 172 19.54 19.02 9.64
C ILE A 172 20.63 19.89 10.26
N GLU A 173 20.35 21.18 10.38
CA GLU A 173 21.21 22.15 11.05
C GLU A 173 20.57 22.59 12.36
N PHE A 174 21.37 22.66 13.42
CA PHE A 174 20.97 23.30 14.67
C PHE A 174 21.72 24.62 14.85
N VAL A 175 20.96 25.71 14.92
CA VAL A 175 21.48 27.08 14.96
C VAL A 175 21.21 27.69 16.34
N PRO A 176 22.24 28.06 17.11
CA PRO A 176 22.05 28.70 18.42
C PRO A 176 21.50 30.13 18.31
N ASP A 177 20.63 30.53 19.25
CA ASP A 177 19.96 31.84 19.27
C ASP A 177 20.80 32.94 19.95
N SER A 178 21.75 32.57 20.83
CA SER A 178 22.49 33.53 21.66
C SER A 178 23.95 33.13 21.87
N LEU A 179 24.80 34.15 22.00
CA LEU A 179 26.26 34.06 22.14
C LEU A 179 26.74 33.54 23.49
N ILE A 180 25.88 33.50 24.51
CA ILE A 180 26.31 33.44 25.92
C ILE A 180 25.87 32.13 26.60
N PHE A 181 24.86 31.44 26.07
CA PHE A 181 24.31 30.22 26.68
C PHE A 181 24.65 28.99 25.85
N ASN A 182 24.82 27.85 26.53
CA ASN A 182 24.87 26.56 25.85
C ASN A 182 23.50 26.30 25.20
N SER A 183 23.54 25.87 23.94
CA SER A 183 22.35 25.53 23.16
C SER A 183 22.31 24.03 22.96
N HIS A 184 21.12 23.46 23.19
CA HIS A 184 20.88 22.03 23.03
C HIS A 184 19.69 21.85 22.09
N GLY A 185 19.79 20.91 21.17
CA GLY A 185 18.69 20.46 20.32
C GLY A 185 18.64 18.93 20.30
N SER A 186 17.45 18.35 20.31
CA SER A 186 17.23 16.93 20.03
C SER A 186 16.00 16.73 19.16
N LEU A 187 16.13 15.84 18.17
CA LEU A 187 15.03 15.27 17.42
C LEU A 187 14.90 13.81 17.87
N ASN A 188 13.81 13.48 18.57
CA ASN A 188 13.56 12.14 19.08
C ASN A 188 12.57 11.40 18.18
N ASN A 189 12.78 10.10 18.00
CA ASN A 189 11.97 9.24 17.13
C ASN A 189 11.83 9.84 15.72
N LEU A 190 12.96 10.21 15.12
CA LEU A 190 12.94 10.71 13.75
C LEU A 190 12.66 9.56 12.79
N ASP A 191 11.62 9.73 11.99
CA ASP A 191 11.11 8.75 11.04
C ASP A 191 10.93 9.38 9.67
N ILE A 192 11.21 8.61 8.63
CA ILE A 192 10.86 8.94 7.24
C ILE A 192 9.73 7.99 6.82
N ASN A 193 8.55 8.54 6.60
CA ASN A 193 7.39 7.79 6.13
C ASN A 193 7.22 8.02 4.63
N TYR A 194 7.31 6.95 3.83
CA TYR A 194 6.99 6.98 2.41
C TYR A 194 5.48 6.91 2.24
N LEU A 195 4.98 7.78 1.37
CA LEU A 195 3.57 7.96 1.15
C LEU A 195 3.21 7.52 -0.26
N ILE A 196 2.07 6.85 -0.38
CA ILE A 196 1.39 6.64 -1.67
C ILE A 196 0.07 7.40 -1.66
N VAL A 197 -0.43 7.73 -2.84
CA VAL A 197 -1.79 8.26 -2.99
C VAL A 197 -2.76 7.08 -2.99
N SER A 198 -3.79 7.14 -2.16
CA SER A 198 -4.83 6.10 -2.12
C SER A 198 -5.61 6.02 -3.42
N SER A 199 -5.94 4.80 -3.81
CA SER A 199 -6.66 4.47 -5.04
C SER A 199 -7.49 3.23 -4.83
N LEU A 200 -8.52 3.03 -5.64
CA LEU A 200 -9.27 1.78 -5.70
C LEU A 200 -8.89 1.03 -6.97
N ASN A 201 -8.43 -0.21 -6.82
CA ASN A 201 -8.22 -1.13 -7.92
C ASN A 201 -8.99 -2.40 -7.58
N PHE A 202 -9.92 -2.81 -8.45
CA PHE A 202 -10.71 -4.01 -8.21
C PHE A 202 -10.93 -4.78 -9.51
N ASN A 203 -10.97 -6.10 -9.37
CA ASN A 203 -11.22 -7.01 -10.47
C ASN A 203 -12.71 -7.33 -10.55
N TYR A 204 -13.30 -7.19 -11.73
CA TYR A 204 -14.68 -7.54 -12.02
C TYR A 204 -14.73 -8.63 -13.09
N TYR A 205 -15.29 -9.79 -12.76
CA TYR A 205 -15.45 -10.89 -13.70
C TYR A 205 -16.79 -10.74 -14.44
N TYR A 206 -16.72 -10.39 -15.73
CA TYR A 206 -17.88 -10.17 -16.57
C TYR A 206 -18.16 -11.38 -17.47
N VAL A 207 -19.41 -11.82 -17.53
CA VAL A 207 -19.83 -12.90 -18.44
C VAL A 207 -20.73 -12.34 -19.54
N SER A 208 -21.85 -11.71 -19.15
CA SER A 208 -22.86 -11.19 -20.07
C SER A 208 -23.87 -10.30 -19.32
N GLY A 209 -24.73 -9.62 -20.09
CA GLY A 209 -25.80 -8.78 -19.56
C GLY A 209 -25.39 -7.33 -19.35
N ASP A 210 -26.35 -6.48 -19.03
CA ASP A 210 -26.11 -5.08 -18.70
C ASP A 210 -25.37 -4.98 -17.37
N SER A 211 -24.34 -4.13 -17.33
CA SER A 211 -23.56 -3.80 -16.13
C SER A 211 -23.38 -2.30 -16.05
N VAL A 212 -23.77 -1.72 -14.92
CA VAL A 212 -23.64 -0.28 -14.66
C VAL A 212 -22.83 -0.06 -13.39
N LEU A 213 -21.97 0.95 -13.40
CA LEU A 213 -21.29 1.45 -12.21
C LEU A 213 -22.11 2.62 -11.66
N TYR A 214 -22.58 2.49 -10.43
CA TYR A 214 -23.10 3.61 -9.67
C TYR A 214 -22.00 4.22 -8.82
N TYR A 215 -21.93 5.54 -8.81
CA TYR A 215 -21.04 6.28 -7.93
C TYR A 215 -21.76 7.49 -7.32
N ASN A 216 -21.33 7.87 -6.12
CA ASN A 216 -21.80 9.05 -5.41
C ASN A 216 -20.62 9.81 -4.78
N PHE A 217 -19.92 10.58 -5.62
CA PHE A 217 -18.87 11.52 -5.27
C PHE A 217 -18.64 12.52 -6.41
N CYS A 218 -18.14 13.72 -6.09
CA CYS A 218 -17.92 14.79 -7.08
C CYS A 218 -16.45 14.91 -7.48
N PRO A 219 -16.12 14.83 -8.78
CA PRO A 219 -14.90 15.43 -9.30
C PRO A 219 -15.00 16.96 -9.22
N TYR A 220 -13.92 17.66 -8.85
CA TYR A 220 -13.83 19.13 -8.86
C TYR A 220 -13.70 19.61 -10.31
N GLN A 221 -12.88 18.90 -11.09
CA GLN A 221 -12.82 18.93 -12.54
C GLN A 221 -12.83 17.49 -13.09
N PRO A 222 -13.37 17.23 -14.30
CA PRO A 222 -13.45 15.88 -14.86
C PRO A 222 -12.12 15.13 -14.97
N GLN A 223 -10.99 15.86 -15.08
CA GLN A 223 -9.64 15.30 -15.13
C GLN A 223 -9.04 14.93 -13.76
N ASP A 224 -9.67 15.31 -12.66
CA ASP A 224 -9.08 15.11 -11.34
C ASP A 224 -9.31 13.69 -10.79
N VAL A 225 -10.29 13.00 -11.36
CA VAL A 225 -10.61 11.61 -11.05
C VAL A 225 -10.51 10.80 -12.32
N ASP A 226 -9.60 9.83 -12.33
CA ASP A 226 -9.45 8.91 -13.46
C ASP A 226 -10.09 7.58 -13.08
N LEU A 227 -11.26 7.33 -13.67
CA LEU A 227 -11.90 6.02 -13.68
C LEU A 227 -11.48 5.32 -14.97
N THR A 228 -10.78 4.19 -14.86
CA THR A 228 -10.41 3.38 -16.03
C THR A 228 -11.01 1.98 -15.93
N VAL A 229 -11.42 1.46 -17.08
CA VAL A 229 -11.86 0.06 -17.23
C VAL A 229 -11.02 -0.58 -18.32
N ASN A 230 -10.21 -1.56 -17.95
CA ASN A 230 -9.19 -2.17 -18.81
C ASN A 230 -8.27 -1.13 -19.48
N GLY A 231 -7.93 -0.07 -18.75
CA GLY A 231 -7.11 1.04 -19.25
C GLY A 231 -7.85 2.07 -20.10
N ASN A 232 -9.15 1.91 -20.37
CA ASN A 232 -9.96 2.92 -21.05
C ASN A 232 -10.52 3.91 -20.01
N SER A 233 -10.13 5.18 -20.09
CA SER A 233 -10.64 6.23 -19.21
C SER A 233 -12.11 6.57 -19.49
N ILE A 234 -12.86 6.78 -18.41
CA ILE A 234 -14.26 7.19 -18.41
C ILE A 234 -14.34 8.49 -17.63
N TYR A 235 -14.75 9.56 -18.30
CA TYR A 235 -14.90 10.86 -17.67
C TYR A 235 -16.14 10.93 -16.78
N LEU A 236 -15.95 11.45 -15.57
CA LEU A 236 -17.02 11.70 -14.61
C LEU A 236 -17.42 13.19 -14.68
N TYR A 237 -18.69 13.46 -14.97
CA TYR A 237 -19.18 14.83 -15.17
C TYR A 237 -20.15 15.32 -14.09
N SER A 238 -20.60 14.44 -13.20
CA SER A 238 -21.56 14.76 -12.14
C SER A 238 -21.16 14.12 -10.83
N CYS A 239 -21.79 14.57 -9.74
CA CYS A 239 -21.55 14.07 -8.38
C CYS A 239 -22.17 12.70 -8.10
N SER A 240 -23.19 12.32 -8.84
CA SER A 240 -23.85 11.02 -8.71
C SER A 240 -24.38 10.65 -10.08
N ASN A 241 -24.06 9.45 -10.54
CA ASN A 241 -24.58 8.94 -11.79
C ASN A 241 -24.46 7.42 -11.88
N THR A 242 -25.13 6.86 -12.87
CA THR A 242 -24.88 5.50 -13.36
C THR A 242 -24.15 5.57 -14.69
N ILE A 243 -23.14 4.73 -14.85
CA ILE A 243 -22.34 4.64 -16.07
C ILE A 243 -22.47 3.23 -16.62
N SER A 244 -22.87 3.10 -17.89
CA SER A 244 -22.83 1.80 -18.56
C SER A 244 -21.39 1.35 -18.76
N LEU A 245 -21.06 0.16 -18.24
CA LEU A 245 -19.74 -0.45 -18.35
C LEU A 245 -19.61 -1.34 -19.59
N ASN A 246 -20.73 -1.78 -20.18
CA ASN A 246 -20.78 -2.82 -21.22
C ASN A 246 -19.77 -2.64 -22.37
N GLN A 247 -19.56 -1.41 -22.85
CA GLN A 247 -18.65 -1.15 -23.97
C GLN A 247 -17.15 -1.20 -23.58
N TYR A 248 -16.84 -1.20 -22.29
CA TYR A 248 -15.46 -1.22 -21.78
C TYR A 248 -15.06 -2.59 -21.21
N LEU A 249 -16.03 -3.49 -21.03
CA LEU A 249 -15.84 -4.81 -20.46
C LEU A 249 -15.50 -5.85 -21.53
N ASN A 250 -14.53 -6.70 -21.21
CA ASN A 250 -14.24 -7.94 -21.89
C ASN A 250 -14.92 -9.09 -21.14
N ILE A 251 -15.29 -10.16 -21.85
CA ILE A 251 -15.68 -11.41 -21.21
C ILE A 251 -14.49 -11.95 -20.42
N GLY A 252 -14.69 -12.27 -19.14
CA GLY A 252 -13.67 -12.68 -18.19
C GLY A 252 -13.27 -11.57 -17.23
N ASN A 253 -11.99 -11.53 -16.85
CA ASN A 253 -11.47 -10.56 -15.90
C ASN A 253 -11.34 -9.16 -16.49
N ASN A 254 -11.84 -8.18 -15.75
CA ASN A 254 -11.70 -6.76 -16.05
C ASN A 254 -11.08 -6.06 -14.86
N LEU A 255 -10.08 -5.21 -15.12
CA LEU A 255 -9.53 -4.33 -14.09
C LEU A 255 -10.26 -3.00 -14.15
N ILE A 256 -10.83 -2.59 -13.02
CA ILE A 256 -11.40 -1.27 -12.86
C ILE A 256 -10.55 -0.53 -11.82
N SER A 257 -10.07 0.64 -12.20
CA SER A 257 -9.23 1.48 -11.36
C SER A 257 -9.86 2.85 -11.22
N LEU A 258 -9.84 3.39 -10.01
CA LEU A 258 -10.29 4.72 -9.66
C LEU A 258 -9.19 5.41 -8.87
N THR A 259 -8.63 6.46 -9.45
CA THR A 259 -7.59 7.28 -8.83
C THR A 259 -8.04 8.72 -8.76
N SER A 260 -7.46 9.50 -7.85
CA SER A 260 -7.75 10.92 -7.73
C SER A 260 -6.48 11.70 -7.37
N ASN A 261 -6.37 12.90 -7.93
CA ASN A 261 -5.28 13.84 -7.63
C ASN A 261 -5.50 14.62 -6.33
N TYR A 262 -6.68 14.52 -5.73
CA TYR A 262 -7.02 15.14 -4.44
C TYR A 262 -7.95 14.25 -3.60
N PRO A 263 -8.04 14.47 -2.27
CA PRO A 263 -8.90 13.66 -1.41
C PRO A 263 -10.39 13.73 -1.80
N ILE A 264 -11.01 12.57 -2.07
CA ILE A 264 -12.43 12.44 -2.37
C ILE A 264 -13.04 11.35 -1.48
N ASP A 265 -14.09 11.72 -0.77
CA ASP A 265 -14.88 10.80 0.02
C ASP A 265 -15.92 10.10 -0.85
N ILE A 266 -15.74 8.80 -1.04
CA ILE A 266 -16.66 7.91 -1.74
C ILE A 266 -17.69 7.44 -0.72
N GLN A 267 -18.90 7.97 -0.82
CA GLN A 267 -20.02 7.50 0.01
C GLN A 267 -20.46 6.11 -0.42
N ASN A 268 -20.70 5.91 -1.72
CA ASN A 268 -21.08 4.62 -2.29
C ASN A 268 -20.49 4.48 -3.69
N LEU A 269 -19.90 3.32 -3.95
CA LEU A 269 -19.45 2.87 -5.26
C LEU A 269 -19.79 1.39 -5.38
N TYR A 270 -20.63 1.03 -6.35
CA TYR A 270 -21.01 -0.35 -6.59
C TYR A 270 -21.31 -0.59 -8.07
N ILE A 271 -21.18 -1.85 -8.49
CA ILE A 271 -21.66 -2.30 -9.79
C ILE A 271 -23.02 -2.95 -9.60
N GLU A 272 -23.96 -2.63 -10.48
CA GLU A 272 -25.21 -3.37 -10.65
C GLU A 272 -25.12 -4.14 -11.96
N SER A 273 -25.37 -5.45 -11.90
CA SER A 273 -25.40 -6.33 -13.06
C SER A 273 -26.76 -7.01 -13.17
N SER A 274 -27.29 -7.08 -14.38
CA SER A 274 -28.49 -7.86 -14.70
C SER A 274 -28.29 -9.38 -14.60
N SER A 275 -27.04 -9.84 -14.42
CA SER A 275 -26.76 -11.22 -14.07
C SER A 275 -27.29 -11.53 -12.66
N ASN A 276 -27.94 -12.66 -12.49
CA ASN A 276 -28.27 -13.19 -11.16
C ASN A 276 -27.14 -14.04 -10.57
N VAL A 277 -26.00 -14.16 -11.25
CA VAL A 277 -24.82 -14.88 -10.76
C VAL A 277 -23.68 -13.91 -10.53
N PHE A 278 -23.12 -13.95 -9.32
CA PHE A 278 -21.86 -13.30 -8.97
C PHE A 278 -20.69 -14.19 -9.32
N TYR A 279 -19.69 -13.63 -9.98
CA TYR A 279 -18.48 -14.33 -10.38
C TYR A 279 -17.24 -13.67 -9.79
N LEU A 280 -16.32 -14.51 -9.33
CA LEU A 280 -15.02 -14.09 -8.82
C LEU A 280 -13.95 -15.03 -9.33
N SER A 281 -12.97 -14.51 -10.06
CA SER A 281 -11.76 -15.28 -10.35
C SER A 281 -10.73 -15.11 -9.25
N PHE A 282 -9.95 -16.16 -9.01
CA PHE A 282 -8.84 -16.11 -8.06
C PHE A 282 -7.72 -17.08 -8.46
N PRO A 283 -6.46 -16.75 -8.16
CA PRO A 283 -5.31 -17.61 -8.43
C PRO A 283 -5.23 -18.78 -7.43
N ASN A 284 -4.29 -19.71 -7.63
CA ASN A 284 -4.13 -20.91 -6.82
C ASN A 284 -3.10 -20.78 -5.68
N ASN A 285 -2.58 -19.59 -5.43
CA ASN A 285 -1.58 -19.29 -4.40
C ASN A 285 -2.23 -18.81 -3.08
N LEU A 286 -3.35 -19.43 -2.70
CA LEU A 286 -4.02 -19.21 -1.43
C LEU A 286 -3.15 -19.70 -0.26
N SER A 287 -3.41 -19.18 0.94
CA SER A 287 -2.72 -19.45 2.21
C SER A 287 -3.09 -20.79 2.83
N ASN A 288 -4.37 -21.12 2.81
CA ASN A 288 -4.92 -22.26 3.54
C ASN A 288 -6.05 -22.97 2.80
N ASN A 289 -6.44 -22.51 1.60
CA ASN A 289 -7.52 -23.08 0.79
C ASN A 289 -8.84 -23.15 1.57
N ILE A 290 -9.13 -22.10 2.35
CA ILE A 290 -10.37 -21.98 3.12
C ILE A 290 -11.21 -20.88 2.49
N LEU A 291 -12.47 -21.21 2.25
CA LEU A 291 -13.51 -20.25 1.90
C LEU A 291 -14.40 -20.02 3.12
N ASP A 292 -14.29 -18.82 3.69
CA ASP A 292 -15.16 -18.35 4.76
C ASP A 292 -16.28 -17.47 4.20
N ILE A 293 -17.52 -17.72 4.63
CA ILE A 293 -18.70 -16.99 4.15
C ILE A 293 -19.58 -16.65 5.34
N ILE A 294 -19.98 -15.38 5.44
CA ILE A 294 -21.00 -14.92 6.39
C ILE A 294 -22.27 -14.56 5.61
N VAL A 295 -23.27 -15.44 5.66
CA VAL A 295 -24.57 -15.25 5.03
C VAL A 295 -25.49 -14.55 6.01
N SER A 296 -25.79 -13.29 5.74
CA SER A 296 -26.64 -12.46 6.59
C SER A 296 -28.12 -12.69 6.31
N GLN A 297 -28.52 -12.88 5.04
CA GLN A 297 -29.91 -13.09 4.67
C GLN A 297 -30.05 -13.97 3.42
N GLY A 298 -31.16 -14.71 3.33
CA GLY A 298 -31.52 -15.44 2.11
C GLY A 298 -30.80 -16.78 1.93
N SER A 299 -30.75 -17.26 0.69
CA SER A 299 -30.16 -18.56 0.35
C SER A 299 -29.76 -18.65 -1.13
N GLY A 300 -28.78 -19.50 -1.39
CA GLY A 300 -28.30 -19.76 -2.74
C GLY A 300 -27.32 -20.92 -2.80
N GLU A 301 -26.72 -21.05 -3.98
CA GLU A 301 -25.71 -22.04 -4.30
C GLU A 301 -24.38 -21.32 -4.58
N LEU A 302 -23.32 -21.88 -4.02
CA LEU A 302 -21.95 -21.52 -4.34
C LEU A 302 -21.32 -22.67 -5.14
N ALA A 303 -20.72 -22.33 -6.28
CA ALA A 303 -19.93 -23.25 -7.08
C ALA A 303 -18.48 -22.76 -7.15
N ILE A 304 -17.53 -23.66 -6.96
CA ILE A 304 -16.10 -23.42 -7.23
C ILE A 304 -15.69 -24.35 -8.35
N ASN A 305 -15.31 -23.74 -9.47
CA ASN A 305 -15.10 -24.44 -10.72
C ASN A 305 -16.32 -25.31 -11.07
N GLN A 306 -16.19 -26.27 -11.99
CA GLN A 306 -17.31 -27.13 -12.38
C GLN A 306 -17.55 -28.32 -11.43
N ASN A 307 -16.80 -28.40 -10.33
CA ASN A 307 -16.65 -29.66 -9.58
C ASN A 307 -17.14 -29.58 -8.13
N CYS A 308 -17.21 -28.40 -7.53
CA CYS A 308 -17.58 -28.24 -6.12
C CYS A 308 -18.79 -27.33 -5.99
N TYR A 309 -19.84 -27.84 -5.34
CA TYR A 309 -21.11 -27.14 -5.15
C TYR A 309 -21.51 -27.20 -3.68
N TYR A 310 -21.92 -26.06 -3.14
CA TYR A 310 -22.32 -25.91 -1.73
C TYR A 310 -23.60 -25.08 -1.65
N ASN A 311 -24.55 -25.56 -0.87
CA ASN A 311 -25.75 -24.79 -0.56
C ASN A 311 -25.48 -23.92 0.66
N ILE A 312 -25.76 -22.62 0.53
CA ILE A 312 -25.58 -21.65 1.61
C ILE A 312 -26.90 -20.93 1.87
N ASN A 313 -27.19 -20.67 3.14
CA ASN A 313 -28.42 -20.01 3.56
C ASN A 313 -28.23 -19.36 4.93
N SER A 314 -29.11 -18.42 5.26
CA SER A 314 -29.06 -17.66 6.52
C SER A 314 -29.52 -18.43 7.76
N THR A 315 -29.90 -19.71 7.67
CA THR A 315 -30.13 -20.54 8.88
C THR A 315 -28.82 -20.98 9.53
N GLN A 316 -27.76 -21.09 8.73
CA GLN A 316 -26.39 -21.19 9.18
C GLN A 316 -25.65 -19.93 8.72
N LEU A 317 -25.37 -19.01 9.66
CA LEU A 317 -24.83 -17.69 9.33
C LEU A 317 -23.39 -17.75 8.82
N GLU A 318 -22.60 -18.72 9.27
CA GLU A 318 -21.17 -18.81 8.99
C GLU A 318 -20.82 -20.16 8.38
N TYR A 319 -20.05 -20.12 7.29
CA TYR A 319 -19.48 -21.28 6.62
C TYR A 319 -17.97 -21.14 6.61
N SER A 320 -17.27 -22.23 6.87
CA SER A 320 -15.83 -22.35 6.65
C SER A 320 -15.59 -23.66 5.89
N ILE A 321 -15.25 -23.53 4.61
CA ILE A 321 -15.23 -24.63 3.66
C ILE A 321 -13.80 -24.87 3.21
N ASN A 322 -13.29 -26.09 3.38
CA ASN A 322 -12.02 -26.48 2.78
C ASN A 322 -12.24 -26.74 1.28
N ILE A 323 -11.55 -25.97 0.45
CA ILE A 323 -11.70 -25.99 -1.01
C ILE A 323 -10.46 -26.57 -1.71
N SER A 324 -9.58 -27.25 -0.98
CA SER A 324 -8.32 -27.79 -1.52
C SER A 324 -8.52 -28.69 -2.74
N ASP A 325 -9.55 -29.53 -2.73
CA ASP A 325 -9.85 -30.44 -3.84
C ASP A 325 -10.58 -29.76 -5.02
N CYS A 326 -10.99 -28.50 -4.83
CA CYS A 326 -11.73 -27.72 -5.81
C CYS A 326 -10.81 -26.84 -6.66
N ILE A 327 -9.57 -26.61 -6.24
CA ILE A 327 -8.66 -25.63 -6.83
C ILE A 327 -7.95 -26.16 -8.07
N LEU A 328 -7.95 -25.35 -9.12
CA LEU A 328 -7.23 -25.49 -10.38
C LEU A 328 -6.21 -24.35 -10.53
N SER A 329 -5.44 -24.34 -11.62
CA SER A 329 -4.47 -23.26 -11.90
C SER A 329 -5.12 -21.89 -12.09
N GLN A 330 -6.36 -21.85 -12.56
CA GLN A 330 -7.20 -20.66 -12.65
C GLN A 330 -8.57 -21.04 -12.10
N ASN A 331 -9.04 -20.29 -11.11
CA ASN A 331 -10.27 -20.62 -10.41
C ASN A 331 -11.36 -19.60 -10.68
N LEU A 332 -12.60 -20.08 -10.70
CA LEU A 332 -13.80 -19.27 -10.76
C LEU A 332 -14.76 -19.71 -9.65
N LEU A 333 -15.11 -18.78 -8.78
CA LEU A 333 -16.20 -18.91 -7.82
C LEU A 333 -17.44 -18.26 -8.42
N ALA A 334 -18.56 -18.98 -8.38
CA ALA A 334 -19.86 -18.50 -8.80
C ALA A 334 -20.86 -18.59 -7.63
N LEU A 335 -21.63 -17.52 -7.42
CA LEU A 335 -22.66 -17.43 -6.40
C LEU A 335 -23.99 -17.13 -7.06
N LYS A 336 -24.99 -17.98 -6.82
CA LYS A 336 -26.32 -17.85 -7.41
C LYS A 336 -27.40 -17.89 -6.33
N PRO A 337 -28.26 -16.86 -6.20
CA PRO A 337 -29.37 -16.88 -5.26
C PRO A 337 -30.47 -17.83 -5.76
N TYR A 338 -31.22 -18.42 -4.83
CA TYR A 338 -32.50 -19.07 -5.18
C TYR A 338 -33.64 -18.04 -5.32
N ASN A 339 -33.55 -16.94 -4.58
CA ASN A 339 -34.45 -15.79 -4.71
C ASN A 339 -33.72 -14.51 -4.32
N TYR A 340 -33.14 -14.53 -3.12
CA TYR A 340 -32.35 -13.45 -2.54
C TYR A 340 -31.20 -14.06 -1.73
N LEU A 341 -30.03 -13.44 -1.78
CA LEU A 341 -28.87 -13.80 -0.98
C LEU A 341 -28.07 -12.53 -0.66
N TYR A 342 -27.84 -12.29 0.62
CA TYR A 342 -26.97 -11.22 1.10
C TYR A 342 -25.83 -11.83 1.93
N ILE A 343 -24.60 -11.66 1.44
CA ILE A 343 -23.36 -12.10 2.08
C ILE A 343 -22.67 -10.86 2.62
N SER A 344 -22.52 -10.77 3.94
CA SER A 344 -21.82 -9.65 4.57
C SER A 344 -20.31 -9.75 4.38
N MET A 345 -19.77 -10.97 4.32
CA MET A 345 -18.36 -11.23 4.06
C MET A 345 -18.16 -12.54 3.31
N LEU A 346 -17.30 -12.51 2.29
CA LEU A 346 -16.73 -13.67 1.63
C LEU A 346 -15.21 -13.52 1.66
N GLN A 347 -14.53 -14.52 2.22
CA GLN A 347 -13.08 -14.53 2.32
C GLN A 347 -12.52 -15.81 1.73
N LEU A 348 -11.58 -15.67 0.79
CA LEU A 348 -10.73 -16.75 0.32
C LEU A 348 -9.37 -16.57 0.95
N SER A 349 -8.97 -17.52 1.79
CA SER A 349 -7.64 -17.59 2.34
C SER A 349 -6.94 -18.85 1.90
#